data_AF-A0A090RU71-F1
#
_entry.id   AF-A0A090RU71-F1
#
_cell.length_a   1.000
_cell.length_b   1.000
_cell.length_c   1.000
_cell.angle_alpha   90.00
_cell.angle_beta   90.00
_cell.angle_gamma   90.00
#
_symmetry.space_group_name_H-M   'P 1'
#
loop_
_entity.id
_entity.type
_entity.pdbx_description
1 polymer ?
#
loop_
_entity_poly.entity_id
_entity_poly.type
_entity_poly.pdbx_seq_one_letter_code
_entity_poly.pdbx_strand_id
1 'polypeptide(L)' 'MTQVNTERLVNHFCDLVKIDSESGNEKAVAEAIAEQLGELGFVVSKLPVPEQYTNGFNVYGRLKVNKKAASYSVLTWTQ' A
#
# COMPACT_ATOMS: atom_id res chain seq x y z
N MET A 1 -4.24 -12.76 -15.65
CA MET A 1 -4.72 -11.95 -14.50
C MET A 1 -4.66 -12.83 -13.28
N THR A 2 -3.94 -12.42 -12.24
CA THR A 2 -3.99 -13.11 -10.95
C THR A 2 -5.38 -12.89 -10.35
N GLN A 3 -6.06 -13.95 -9.92
CA GLN A 3 -7.33 -13.82 -9.21
C GLN A 3 -7.07 -13.10 -7.88
N VAL A 4 -7.84 -12.04 -7.63
CA VAL A 4 -7.86 -11.40 -6.31
C VAL A 4 -8.54 -12.37 -5.35
N ASN A 5 -7.93 -12.61 -4.19
CA ASN A 5 -8.57 -13.38 -3.13
C ASN A 5 -9.63 -12.48 -2.45
N THR A 6 -10.89 -12.67 -2.84
CA THR A 6 -12.04 -11.89 -2.35
C THR A 6 -12.26 -12.07 -0.85
N GLU A 7 -12.07 -13.28 -0.32
CA GLU A 7 -12.24 -13.55 1.11
C GLU A 7 -11.24 -12.74 1.94
N ARG A 8 -9.96 -12.76 1.54
CA ARG A 8 -8.92 -11.94 2.16
C ARG A 8 -9.25 -10.45 2.07
N LEU A 9 -9.75 -9.98 0.93
CA LEU A 9 -10.13 -8.59 0.73
C LEU A 9 -11.27 -8.16 1.67
N VAL A 10 -12.32 -8.96 1.78
CA VAL A 10 -13.48 -8.68 2.63
C VAL A 10 -13.10 -8.70 4.09
N ASN A 11 -12.35 -9.72 4.54
CA ASN A 11 -11.91 -9.80 5.93
C ASN A 11 -11.05 -8.59 6.32
N HIS A 12 -10.11 -8.23 5.46
CA HIS A 12 -9.25 -7.06 5.67
C HIS A 12 -10.05 -5.75 5.73
N PHE A 13 -11.02 -5.56 4.84
CA PHE A 13 -11.90 -4.41 4.88
C PHE A 13 -12.68 -4.34 6.20
N CYS A 14 -13.26 -5.46 6.66
CA CYS A 14 -13.99 -5.52 7.91
C CYS A 14 -13.11 -5.16 9.12
N ASP A 15 -11.84 -5.57 9.13
CA ASP A 15 -10.91 -5.23 10.21
C ASP A 15 -10.60 -3.73 10.23
N LEU A 16 -10.43 -3.09 9.07
CA LEU A 16 -10.27 -1.64 8.99
C LEU A 16 -11.52 -0.89 9.45
N VAL A 17 -12.71 -1.36 9.08
CA VAL A 17 -13.99 -0.74 9.50
C VAL A 17 -14.18 -0.81 11.01
N LYS A 18 -13.79 -1.92 11.67
CA LYS A 18 -13.85 -2.03 13.13
C LYS A 18 -13.01 -0.92 13.79
N ILE A 19 -11.77 -0.72 13.31
CA ILE A 19 -10.86 0.30 13.82
C ILE A 19 -11.50 1.71 13.72
N ASP A 20 -12.11 2.03 12.57
CA ASP A 20 -12.72 3.33 12.31
C ASP A 20 -13.98 3.56 13.18
N SER A 21 -14.85 2.54 13.27
CA SER A 21 -16.14 2.64 13.98
C SER A 21 -16.02 2.71 15.51
N GLU A 22 -14.96 2.12 16.09
CA GLU A 22 -14.76 2.10 17.54
C GLU A 22 -14.02 3.35 18.05
N SER A 23 -13.32 4.08 17.18
CA SER A 23 -12.34 5.08 17.61
C SER A 23 -12.53 6.47 16.98
N GLY A 24 -13.22 6.61 15.85
CA GLY A 24 -13.22 7.85 15.04
C GLY A 24 -11.79 8.32 14.70
N ASN A 25 -10.84 7.38 14.69
CA ASN A 25 -9.42 7.66 14.73
C ASN A 25 -8.77 7.22 13.42
N GLU A 26 -8.90 8.07 12.40
CA GLU A 26 -8.36 7.87 11.06
C GLU A 26 -6.83 7.60 11.09
N LYS A 27 -6.15 8.08 12.14
CA LYS A 27 -4.75 7.75 12.42
C LYS A 27 -4.51 6.26 12.63
N ALA A 28 -5.36 5.57 13.38
CA ALA A 28 -5.19 4.14 13.67
C ALA A 28 -5.34 3.30 12.40
N VAL A 29 -6.28 3.67 11.53
CA VAL A 29 -6.44 3.07 10.20
C VAL A 29 -5.19 3.31 9.35
N ALA A 30 -4.67 4.54 9.31
CA ALA A 30 -3.46 4.87 8.56
C ALA A 30 -2.21 4.13 9.07
N GLU A 31 -2.11 3.90 10.38
CA GLU A 31 -1.04 3.12 11.00
C GLU A 31 -1.11 1.64 10.60
N ALA A 32 -2.29 1.02 10.69
CA ALA A 32 -2.50 -0.38 10.28
C ALA A 32 -2.17 -0.61 8.80
N ILE A 33 -2.59 0.30 7.92
CA ILE A 33 -2.27 0.22 6.48
C ILE A 33 -0.76 0.37 6.24
N ALA A 34 -0.10 1.30 6.94
CA ALA A 34 1.34 1.51 6.79
C ALA A 34 2.16 0.30 7.24
N GLU A 35 1.76 -0.36 8.32
CA GLU A 35 2.40 -1.57 8.83
C GLU A 35 2.29 -2.71 7.82
N GLN A 36 1.07 -3.02 7.35
CA GLN A 36 0.83 -4.11 6.41
C GLN A 36 1.52 -3.90 5.06
N LEU A 37 1.57 -2.66 4.54
CA LEU A 37 2.33 -2.37 3.34
C LEU A 37 3.83 -2.65 3.56
N GLY A 38 4.35 -2.36 4.75
CA GLY A 38 5.71 -2.70 5.16
C GLY A 38 5.95 -4.22 5.17
N GLU A 39 5.03 -5.00 5.76
CA GLU A 39 5.09 -6.47 5.78
C GLU A 39 5.05 -7.08 4.37
N LEU A 40 4.30 -6.45 3.46
CA LEU A 40 4.24 -6.83 2.04
C LEU A 40 5.51 -6.44 1.24
N GLY A 41 6.49 -5.82 1.89
CA GLY A 41 7.78 -5.45 1.29
C GLY A 41 7.78 -4.12 0.54
N PHE A 42 6.76 -3.27 0.73
CA PHE A 42 6.78 -1.91 0.21
C PHE A 42 7.66 -1.01 1.07
N VAL A 43 8.31 -0.04 0.43
CA VAL A 43 8.89 1.10 1.13
C VAL A 43 7.75 2.08 1.41
N VAL A 44 7.41 2.26 2.69
CA VAL A 44 6.28 3.07 3.12
C VAL A 44 6.73 4.48 3.49
N SER A 45 5.99 5.49 3.06
CA SER A 45 6.16 6.90 3.45
C SER A 45 4.84 7.45 3.98
N LYS A 46 4.91 8.21 5.08
CA LYS A 46 3.75 8.82 5.75
C LYS A 46 3.80 10.33 5.51
N LEU A 47 2.71 10.92 5.06
CA LEU A 47 2.59 12.36 4.85
C LEU A 47 1.48 12.91 5.76
N PRO A 48 1.82 13.65 6.83
CA PRO A 48 0.82 14.23 7.71
C PRO A 48 -0.07 15.22 6.96
N VAL A 49 -1.35 15.24 7.33
CA VAL A 49 -2.34 16.20 6.84
C VAL A 49 -2.58 17.22 7.95
N PRO A 50 -2.84 18.51 7.64
CA PRO A 50 -3.15 19.50 8.67
C PRO A 50 -4.32 19.06 9.56
N GLU A 51 -4.16 19.22 10.87
CA GLU A 51 -5.12 18.75 11.90
C GLU A 51 -6.54 19.32 11.73
N GLN A 52 -6.67 20.47 11.05
CA GLN A 52 -7.95 21.08 10.72
C GLN A 52 -8.84 20.21 9.80
N TYR A 53 -8.28 19.17 9.17
CA TYR A 53 -9.00 18.26 8.29
C TYR A 53 -9.12 16.84 8.84
N THR A 54 -8.10 16.32 9.52
CA THR A 54 -8.04 14.92 9.98
C THR A 54 -6.93 14.75 11.02
N ASN A 55 -7.05 13.75 11.90
CA ASN A 55 -5.97 13.32 12.80
C ASN A 55 -5.02 12.29 12.15
N GLY A 56 -5.30 11.88 10.91
CA GLY A 56 -4.57 10.87 10.17
C GLY A 56 -3.47 11.41 9.24
N PHE A 57 -2.96 10.53 8.38
CA PHE A 57 -1.93 10.85 7.40
C PHE A 57 -2.09 10.01 6.13
N ASN A 58 -1.59 10.52 5.01
CA ASN A 58 -1.55 9.77 3.75
C ASN A 58 -0.44 8.73 3.79
N VAL A 59 -0.73 7.53 3.27
CA VAL A 59 0.21 6.41 3.20
C VAL A 59 0.62 6.15 1.75
N TYR A 60 1.92 6.16 1.47
CA TYR A 60 2.48 5.85 0.17
C TYR A 60 3.33 4.58 0.24
N GLY A 61 2.89 3.53 -0.44
CA GLY A 61 3.68 2.30 -0.62
C GLY A 61 4.42 2.31 -1.96
N ARG A 62 5.74 2.10 -1.94
CA ARG A 62 6.57 1.99 -3.15
C ARG A 62 7.22 0.62 -3.26
N LEU A 63 7.00 -0.08 -4.37
CA LEU A 63 7.78 -1.27 -4.71
C LEU A 63 9.15 -0.87 -5.26
N LYS A 64 10.22 -1.39 -4.65
CA LYS A 64 11.57 -1.17 -5.14
C LYS A 64 11.82 -2.08 -6.34
N VAL A 65 11.93 -1.50 -7.54
CA VAL A 65 12.27 -2.27 -8.75
C VAL A 65 13.71 -2.79 -8.63
N ASN A 66 13.90 -4.10 -8.78
CA ASN A 66 15.22 -4.69 -8.90
C ASN A 66 15.74 -4.49 -10.34
N LYS A 67 16.67 -3.56 -10.53
CA LYS A 67 17.21 -3.18 -11.85
C LYS A 67 17.98 -4.29 -12.58
N LYS A 68 18.18 -5.48 -12.00
CA LYS A 68 18.94 -6.58 -12.62
C LYS A 68 18.19 -7.34 -13.74
N ALA A 69 16.89 -7.15 -13.92
CA ALA A 69 16.09 -7.89 -14.92
C ALA A 69 15.84 -7.15 -16.24
N ALA A 70 16.43 -5.96 -16.44
CA ALA A 70 16.37 -5.26 -17.73
C ALA A 70 17.56 -5.68 -18.59
N SER A 71 17.66 -6.96 -18.95
CA SER A 71 18.50 -7.38 -20.06
C SER A 71 17.87 -6.88 -21.35
N TYR A 72 18.37 -5.76 -21.87
CA TYR A 72 18.04 -5.27 -23.20
C TYR A 72 18.53 -6.29 -24.23
N SER A 73 17.64 -7.14 -24.75
CA SER A 73 17.87 -7.86 -26.00
C SER A 73 17.68 -6.86 -27.14
N VAL A 74 18.79 -6.25 -27.56
CA VAL A 74 18.84 -5.49 -28.83
C VAL A 74 18.68 -6.50 -29.96
N LEU A 75 17.45 -6.69 -30.43
CA LEU A 75 17.19 -7.39 -31.69
C LEU A 75 17.61 -6.45 -32.84
N THR A 76 18.85 -6.60 -33.29
CA THR A 76 19.29 -6.00 -34.55
C THR A 76 18.62 -6.74 -35.71
N TRP A 77 17.72 -6.06 -36.42
CA TRP A 77 17.25 -6.52 -37.73
C TRP A 77 18.36 -6.26 -38.75
N THR A 78 18.99 -7.31 -39.27
CA THR A 78 19.75 -7.24 -40.52
C THR A 78 18.77 -7.17 -41.69
N GLN A 79 19.00 -6.22 -42.60
CA GLN A 79 18.30 -6.07 -43.88
C GLN A 79 18.50 -7.29 -44.78
#